data_AF-A0A1I2HFU9-F1
#
_entry.id   AF-A0A1I2HFU9-F1
#
_cell.length_a   1.000
_cell.length_b   1.000
_cell.length_c   1.000
_cell.angle_alpha   90.00
_cell.angle_beta   90.00
_cell.angle_gamma   90.00
#
_symmetry.space_group_name_H-M   'P 1'
#
loop_
_entity.id
_entity.type
_entity.pdbx_description
1 polymer ?
#
loop_
_entity_poly.entity_id
_entity_poly.type
_entity_poly.pdbx_seq_one_letter_code
_entity_poly.pdbx_strand_id
1 'polypeptide(L)'
;MTPRAHDRRAPRTDAAVGVQRTGAVRRDQPANSALLAYAGTWSRTSQGWRTRNRSAPLRRIDDALAGWAAEYQASQAPIPTMQGLRHVEQAVVEWSLSKGDRVARSARAPHIRALAQRLAAALTETGAEVADQERQRQRSAAATELFQRIDPRLQGIAHRRGPTVNPDAPVHRAFLADRDDEGRLSPASVATIENRNGQTLAERLDTLGHAGIERDPSMTDTEVRDLAGSYANPVTGTSEYPEVASYLADGVPTARWNTVSVRTMDVPGAPIFVIGDTADQHYAPRYELLREAVGRVRAAGFEIPELTVRLPRYSRKLILAPDRITVGEKIFRNEYVHGTLLLSAHAYGTPLPAYLSTQLDREVNAVRPEHELKTFGVASMVHELGHFLHHRQSPGLFADLQLAAYEPAARRTAETVSHYAQENPREFVAEVFMMRCFGRPLTDEVAALYRRLGGPEPRR
;
A
#
# COMPACT_ATOMS: atom_id res chain seq x y z
N MET A 1 -56.60 -0.85 -20.19
CA MET A 1 -55.71 0.26 -20.59
C MET A 1 -54.76 -0.26 -21.65
N THR A 2 -54.92 0.21 -22.87
CA THR A 2 -54.22 -0.20 -24.10
C THR A 2 -52.84 0.46 -24.21
N PRO A 3 -51.76 -0.25 -24.59
CA PRO A 3 -50.49 0.38 -24.95
C PRO A 3 -50.49 0.80 -26.43
N ARG A 4 -49.86 1.95 -26.67
CA ARG A 4 -49.76 2.69 -27.93
C ARG A 4 -48.96 1.97 -29.02
N ALA A 5 -49.37 2.25 -30.25
CA ALA A 5 -48.82 1.79 -31.52
C ALA A 5 -47.38 2.28 -31.81
N HIS A 6 -46.63 1.41 -32.48
CA HIS A 6 -45.36 1.70 -33.14
C HIS A 6 -45.55 2.62 -34.35
N ASP A 7 -44.79 3.71 -34.40
CA ASP A 7 -44.66 4.57 -35.58
C ASP A 7 -43.40 4.21 -36.36
N ARG A 8 -43.57 3.90 -37.66
CA ARG A 8 -42.52 3.58 -38.63
C ARG A 8 -42.14 4.86 -39.36
N ARG A 9 -40.88 5.29 -39.30
CA ARG A 9 -40.32 6.24 -40.28
C ARG A 9 -39.01 5.73 -40.88
N ALA A 10 -38.98 5.84 -42.20
CA ALA A 10 -37.94 5.40 -43.13
C ALA A 10 -36.64 6.23 -43.03
N PRO A 11 -35.50 5.68 -43.51
CA PRO A 11 -34.23 6.40 -43.53
C PRO A 11 -34.20 7.44 -44.67
N ARG A 12 -33.85 8.69 -44.31
CA ARG A 12 -33.50 9.74 -45.27
C ARG A 12 -32.01 9.64 -45.61
N THR A 13 -31.72 9.36 -46.88
CA THR A 13 -30.40 9.47 -47.49
C THR A 13 -30.20 10.90 -47.99
N ASP A 14 -29.44 11.71 -47.25
CA ASP A 14 -28.91 12.97 -47.77
C ASP A 14 -27.44 12.77 -48.13
N ALA A 15 -27.19 12.72 -49.44
CA ALA A 15 -25.86 12.70 -50.03
C ALA A 15 -25.23 14.09 -49.90
N ALA A 16 -24.33 14.25 -48.93
CA ALA A 16 -23.48 15.43 -48.82
C ALA A 16 -22.28 15.29 -49.76
N VAL A 17 -22.28 16.10 -50.81
CA VAL A 17 -21.14 16.32 -51.71
C VAL A 17 -20.00 16.95 -50.90
N GLY A 18 -19.00 16.13 -50.58
CA GLY A 18 -17.81 16.53 -49.84
C GLY A 18 -16.85 17.34 -50.71
N VAL A 19 -16.86 18.67 -50.55
CA VAL A 19 -15.75 19.52 -50.97
C VAL A 19 -14.58 19.27 -50.00
N GLN A 20 -13.51 18.66 -50.49
CA GLN A 20 -12.25 18.52 -49.75
C GLN A 20 -11.66 19.91 -49.46
N ARG A 21 -12.00 20.49 -48.30
CA ARG A 21 -11.25 21.60 -47.72
C ARG A 21 -9.86 21.10 -47.37
N THR A 22 -8.84 21.62 -48.04
CA THR A 22 -7.44 21.47 -47.65
C THR A 22 -7.30 21.94 -46.20
N GLY A 23 -6.79 21.03 -45.36
CA GLY A 23 -6.98 21.04 -43.91
C GLY A 23 -6.42 22.27 -43.19
N ALA A 24 -7.28 22.93 -42.41
CA ALA A 24 -6.85 23.70 -41.27
C ALA A 24 -6.25 22.73 -40.24
N VAL A 25 -4.97 22.87 -39.94
CA VAL A 25 -4.30 22.15 -38.85
C VAL A 25 -5.06 22.48 -37.56
N ARG A 26 -5.65 21.47 -36.90
CA ARG A 26 -6.15 21.63 -35.54
C ARG A 26 -4.95 22.04 -34.68
N ARG A 27 -5.04 23.19 -34.01
CA ARG A 27 -3.93 23.76 -33.22
C ARG A 27 -3.46 22.86 -32.06
N ASP A 28 -4.17 21.77 -31.79
CA ASP A 28 -3.92 20.88 -30.65
C ASP A 28 -3.29 19.53 -31.02
N GLN A 29 -2.86 19.34 -32.27
CA GLN A 29 -2.19 18.09 -32.66
C GLN A 29 -0.70 18.13 -32.26
N PRO A 30 -0.16 17.13 -31.54
CA PRO A 30 1.27 17.04 -31.23
C PRO A 30 2.14 17.11 -32.49
N ALA A 31 3.28 17.78 -32.43
CA ALA A 31 4.18 18.01 -33.55
C ALA A 31 4.66 16.69 -34.18
N ASN A 32 4.88 15.66 -33.36
CA ASN A 32 5.20 14.31 -33.86
C ASN A 32 4.07 13.70 -34.69
N SER A 33 2.83 13.89 -34.26
CA SER A 33 1.65 13.43 -35.01
C SER A 33 1.45 14.23 -36.31
N ALA A 34 1.73 15.54 -36.28
CA ALA A 34 1.69 16.38 -37.47
C ALA A 34 2.79 16.01 -38.49
N LEU A 35 3.99 15.67 -38.01
CA LEU A 35 5.09 15.17 -38.83
C LEU A 35 4.76 13.80 -39.42
N LEU A 36 4.16 12.88 -38.65
CA LEU A 36 3.73 11.56 -39.13
C LEU A 36 2.66 11.69 -40.22
N ALA A 37 1.66 12.55 -40.01
CA ALA A 37 0.64 12.82 -41.01
C ALA A 37 1.26 13.40 -42.30
N TYR A 38 2.24 14.30 -42.17
CA TYR A 38 2.97 14.85 -43.30
C TYR A 38 3.79 13.77 -44.03
N ALA A 39 4.48 12.90 -43.29
CA ALA A 39 5.23 11.76 -43.81
C ALA A 39 4.35 10.83 -44.66
N GLY A 40 3.12 10.54 -44.22
CA GLY A 40 2.15 9.76 -45.00
C GLY A 40 1.74 10.38 -46.34
N THR A 41 1.97 11.69 -46.52
CA THR A 41 1.73 12.40 -47.80
C THR A 41 3.01 12.71 -48.56
N TRP A 42 4.18 12.45 -47.97
CA TRP A 42 5.48 12.90 -48.48
C TRP A 42 5.79 12.39 -49.87
N SER A 43 5.54 11.11 -50.14
CA SER A 43 5.81 10.49 -51.45
C SER A 43 5.00 11.17 -52.56
N ARG A 44 3.74 11.55 -52.30
CA ARG A 44 2.87 12.26 -53.24
C ARG A 44 3.23 13.73 -53.38
N THR A 45 3.55 14.42 -52.28
CA THR A 45 3.84 15.86 -52.27
C THR A 45 5.23 16.19 -52.83
N SER A 46 6.19 15.28 -52.71
CA SER A 46 7.57 15.47 -53.21
C SER A 46 7.77 14.98 -54.66
N GLN A 47 6.80 14.26 -55.23
CA GLN A 47 6.81 13.84 -56.63
C GLN A 47 6.29 14.98 -57.54
N GLY A 48 7.11 15.42 -58.50
CA GLY A 48 6.63 16.25 -59.60
C GLY A 48 6.02 15.38 -60.71
N TRP A 49 5.13 15.95 -61.53
CA TRP A 49 4.33 15.23 -62.54
C TRP A 49 5.12 14.47 -63.63
N ARG A 50 6.46 14.53 -63.64
CA ARG A 50 7.34 13.98 -64.69
C ARG A 50 8.55 13.15 -64.25
N THR A 51 8.74 12.84 -62.96
CA THR A 51 10.03 12.23 -62.53
C THR A 51 9.89 10.80 -62.05
N ARG A 52 10.16 9.83 -62.94
CA ARG A 52 10.51 8.44 -62.55
C ARG A 52 11.85 8.35 -61.81
N ASN A 53 12.70 9.38 -61.87
CA ASN A 53 14.02 9.38 -61.25
C ASN A 53 14.12 10.40 -60.09
N ARG A 54 14.04 9.94 -58.84
CA ARG A 54 14.41 10.74 -57.64
C ARG A 54 15.93 10.85 -57.56
N SER A 55 16.45 12.01 -57.15
CA SER A 55 17.88 12.17 -56.89
C SER A 55 18.30 11.42 -55.62
N ALA A 56 19.57 11.01 -55.50
CA ALA A 56 20.06 10.30 -54.31
C ALA A 56 19.77 11.04 -52.99
N PRO A 57 19.95 12.37 -52.85
CA PRO A 57 19.60 13.08 -51.61
C PRO A 57 18.10 13.08 -51.28
N LEU A 58 17.21 12.99 -52.28
CA LEU A 58 15.77 12.88 -52.02
C LEU A 58 15.39 11.49 -51.52
N ARG A 59 16.03 10.43 -52.05
CA ARG A 59 15.85 9.07 -51.55
C ARG A 59 16.28 8.96 -50.08
N ARG A 60 17.38 9.62 -49.70
CA ARG A 60 17.79 9.66 -48.28
C ARG A 60 16.76 10.30 -47.37
N ILE A 61 16.06 11.35 -47.82
CA ILE A 61 14.92 11.90 -47.06
C ILE A 61 13.78 10.88 -46.97
N ASP A 62 13.47 10.17 -48.06
CA ASP A 62 12.43 9.13 -48.07
C ASP A 62 12.74 8.02 -47.08
N ASP A 63 13.97 7.49 -47.13
CA ASP A 63 14.43 6.39 -46.30
C ASP A 63 14.46 6.81 -44.82
N ALA A 64 14.98 8.00 -44.51
CA ALA A 64 15.02 8.53 -43.14
C ALA A 64 13.61 8.77 -42.58
N LEU A 65 12.72 9.36 -43.37
CA LEU A 65 11.35 9.67 -42.95
C LEU A 65 10.50 8.41 -42.78
N ALA A 66 10.68 7.42 -43.68
CA ALA A 66 10.05 6.11 -43.56
C ALA A 66 10.57 5.34 -42.35
N GLY A 67 11.89 5.35 -42.12
CA GLY A 67 12.53 4.73 -40.97
C GLY A 67 12.01 5.30 -39.65
N TRP A 68 12.00 6.63 -39.51
CA TRP A 68 11.43 7.30 -38.34
C TRP A 68 9.92 7.01 -38.16
N ALA A 69 9.13 7.04 -39.23
CA ALA A 69 7.69 6.79 -39.13
C ALA A 69 7.38 5.36 -38.69
N ALA A 70 8.12 4.38 -39.21
CA ALA A 70 8.00 2.98 -38.79
C ALA A 70 8.40 2.80 -37.32
N GLU A 71 9.49 3.42 -36.89
CA GLU A 71 9.93 3.39 -35.49
C GLU A 71 8.89 4.01 -34.55
N TYR A 72 8.37 5.20 -34.89
CA TYR A 72 7.34 5.88 -34.10
C TYR A 72 6.08 5.00 -33.95
N GLN A 73 5.63 4.38 -35.03
CA GLN A 73 4.48 3.46 -35.03
C GLN A 73 4.74 2.18 -34.24
N ALA A 74 5.96 1.63 -34.29
CA ALA A 74 6.32 0.38 -33.63
C ALA A 74 6.54 0.54 -32.12
N SER A 75 7.07 1.68 -31.69
CA SER A 75 7.57 1.84 -30.32
C SER A 75 6.50 1.67 -29.24
N GLN A 76 5.21 1.94 -29.53
CA GLN A 76 4.11 2.10 -28.55
C GLN A 76 4.42 3.06 -27.39
N ALA A 77 5.65 3.58 -27.31
CA ALA A 77 6.14 4.50 -26.32
C ALA A 77 5.66 5.90 -26.70
N PRO A 78 5.37 6.76 -25.72
CA PRO A 78 4.86 8.09 -25.99
C PRO A 78 5.87 9.00 -26.71
N ILE A 79 7.17 8.63 -26.79
CA ILE A 79 8.22 9.49 -27.32
C ILE A 79 8.99 8.79 -28.47
N PRO A 80 9.01 9.34 -29.70
CA PRO A 80 9.89 8.88 -30.78
C PRO A 80 11.35 8.97 -30.36
N THR A 81 12.24 8.17 -30.94
CA THR A 81 13.66 8.38 -30.66
C THR A 81 14.13 9.70 -31.29
N MET A 82 14.81 10.50 -30.46
CA MET A 82 15.49 11.72 -30.90
C MET A 82 16.47 11.43 -32.07
N GLN A 83 17.02 10.21 -32.12
CA GLN A 83 17.92 9.77 -33.18
C GLN A 83 17.23 9.69 -34.54
N GLY A 84 16.02 9.10 -34.62
CA GLY A 84 15.26 9.02 -35.87
C GLY A 84 14.96 10.40 -36.46
N LEU A 85 14.53 11.35 -35.62
CA LEU A 85 14.28 12.74 -36.04
C LEU A 85 15.55 13.43 -36.57
N ARG A 86 16.71 13.25 -35.90
CA ARG A 86 17.99 13.82 -36.33
C ARG A 86 18.47 13.24 -37.68
N HIS A 87 18.18 11.98 -37.98
CA HIS A 87 18.48 11.41 -39.30
C HIS A 87 17.67 12.07 -40.41
N VAL A 88 16.37 12.38 -40.16
CA VAL A 88 15.55 13.14 -41.12
C VAL A 88 16.12 14.54 -41.33
N GLU A 89 16.58 15.18 -40.25
CA GLU A 89 17.16 16.54 -40.29
C GLU A 89 18.42 16.57 -41.14
N GLN A 90 19.33 15.63 -40.89
CA GLN A 90 20.54 15.46 -41.67
C GLN A 90 20.24 15.25 -43.17
N ALA A 91 19.26 14.40 -43.50
CA ALA A 91 18.88 14.17 -44.90
C ALA A 91 18.34 15.44 -45.58
N VAL A 92 17.57 16.28 -44.85
CA VAL A 92 17.07 17.57 -45.33
C VAL A 92 18.21 18.57 -45.57
N VAL A 93 19.19 18.62 -44.66
CA VAL A 93 20.39 19.48 -44.78
C VAL A 93 21.22 19.05 -45.99
N GLU A 94 21.50 17.75 -46.14
CA GLU A 94 22.26 17.21 -47.27
C GLU A 94 21.60 17.51 -48.62
N TRP A 95 20.27 17.40 -48.69
CA TRP A 95 19.56 17.79 -49.91
C TRP A 95 19.77 19.27 -50.24
N SER A 96 19.64 20.14 -49.23
CA SER A 96 19.80 21.59 -49.41
C SER A 96 21.22 21.92 -49.90
N LEU A 97 22.24 21.33 -49.28
CA LEU A 97 23.64 21.47 -49.69
C LEU A 97 23.88 20.97 -51.12
N SER A 98 23.30 19.83 -51.50
CA SER A 98 23.45 19.26 -52.85
C SER A 98 22.88 20.14 -53.97
N LYS A 99 22.01 21.09 -53.62
CA LYS A 99 21.37 22.01 -54.57
C LYS A 99 22.04 23.37 -54.63
N GLY A 100 22.78 23.79 -53.60
CA GLY A 100 23.39 25.11 -53.50
C GLY A 100 22.38 26.22 -53.84
N ASP A 101 22.78 27.17 -54.69
CA ASP A 101 21.92 28.28 -55.12
C ASP A 101 20.68 27.86 -55.92
N ARG A 102 20.64 26.61 -56.39
CA ARG A 102 19.50 26.07 -57.13
C ARG A 102 18.35 25.65 -56.22
N VAL A 103 18.49 25.68 -54.89
CA VAL A 103 17.39 25.39 -53.94
C VAL A 103 16.19 26.28 -54.25
N ALA A 104 16.39 27.59 -54.41
CA ALA A 104 15.30 28.55 -54.63
C ALA A 104 14.52 28.30 -55.93
N ARG A 105 15.15 27.70 -56.95
CA ARG A 105 14.52 27.36 -58.24
C ARG A 105 13.90 25.97 -58.25
N SER A 106 14.07 25.18 -57.18
CA SER A 106 13.53 23.82 -57.13
C SER A 106 12.03 23.85 -56.84
N ALA A 107 11.24 23.20 -57.71
CA ALA A 107 9.81 22.99 -57.46
C ALA A 107 9.53 22.23 -56.14
N ARG A 108 10.52 21.53 -55.58
CA ARG A 108 10.41 20.79 -54.32
C ARG A 108 10.76 21.60 -53.07
N ALA A 109 11.34 22.78 -53.24
CA ALA A 109 11.79 23.62 -52.12
C ALA A 109 10.65 24.01 -51.15
N PRO A 110 9.42 24.33 -51.61
CA PRO A 110 8.31 24.59 -50.68
C PRO A 110 7.99 23.39 -49.78
N HIS A 111 7.99 22.16 -50.33
CA HIS A 111 7.70 20.94 -49.57
C HIS A 111 8.82 20.61 -48.59
N ILE A 112 10.09 20.78 -48.98
CA ILE A 112 11.22 20.53 -48.09
C ILE A 112 11.28 21.55 -46.96
N ARG A 113 10.95 22.83 -47.22
CA ARG A 113 10.79 23.83 -46.15
C ARG A 113 9.65 23.45 -45.21
N ALA A 114 8.52 22.97 -45.73
CA ALA A 114 7.40 22.52 -44.92
C ALA A 114 7.73 21.28 -44.06
N LEU A 115 8.55 20.35 -44.58
CA LEU A 115 9.10 19.23 -43.84
C LEU A 115 10.04 19.72 -42.73
N ALA A 116 11.01 20.58 -43.07
CA ALA A 116 11.98 21.14 -42.13
C ALA A 116 11.28 21.86 -40.96
N GLN A 117 10.25 22.65 -41.24
CA GLN A 117 9.47 23.33 -40.20
C GLN A 117 8.77 22.36 -39.24
N ARG A 118 8.13 21.30 -39.76
CA ARG A 118 7.48 20.28 -38.93
C ARG A 118 8.49 19.46 -38.14
N LEU A 119 9.62 19.15 -38.76
CA LEU A 119 10.70 18.43 -38.13
C LEU A 119 11.32 19.23 -36.98
N ALA A 120 11.56 20.53 -37.17
CA ALA A 120 12.03 21.41 -36.11
C ALA A 120 11.05 21.47 -34.92
N ALA A 121 9.73 21.51 -35.20
CA ALA A 121 8.71 21.44 -34.16
C ALA A 121 8.73 20.09 -33.42
N ALA A 122 8.81 18.98 -34.15
CA ALA A 122 8.89 17.63 -33.58
C ALA A 122 10.16 17.44 -32.72
N LEU A 123 11.32 17.90 -33.20
CA LEU A 123 12.59 17.88 -32.45
C LEU A 123 12.48 18.69 -31.15
N THR A 124 11.83 19.86 -31.19
CA THR A 124 11.62 20.71 -30.01
C THR A 124 10.70 20.03 -28.99
N GLU A 125 9.57 19.49 -29.45
CA GLU A 125 8.60 18.76 -28.61
C GLU A 125 9.25 17.53 -27.96
N THR A 126 9.84 16.63 -28.77
CA THR A 126 10.53 15.44 -28.27
C THR A 126 11.71 15.79 -27.36
N GLY A 127 12.42 16.88 -27.63
CA GLY A 127 13.48 17.37 -26.76
C GLY A 127 12.97 17.80 -25.38
N ALA A 128 11.83 18.51 -25.35
CA ALA A 128 11.17 18.90 -24.11
C ALA A 128 10.66 17.70 -23.31
N GLU A 129 10.05 16.72 -23.97
CA GLU A 129 9.54 15.49 -23.35
C GLU A 129 10.68 14.63 -22.77
N VAL A 130 11.77 14.42 -23.53
CA VAL A 130 12.96 13.70 -23.04
C VAL A 130 13.56 14.41 -21.82
N ALA A 131 13.68 15.73 -21.88
CA ALA A 131 14.18 16.51 -20.75
C ALA A 131 13.24 16.41 -19.53
N ASP A 132 11.92 16.32 -19.74
CA ASP A 132 10.95 16.14 -18.66
C ASP A 132 11.03 14.75 -18.02
N GLN A 133 11.12 13.71 -18.84
CA GLN A 133 11.35 12.34 -18.36
C GLN A 133 12.64 12.23 -17.55
N GLU A 134 13.72 12.86 -18.02
CA GLU A 134 14.99 12.86 -17.29
C GLU A 134 14.87 13.61 -15.96
N ARG A 135 14.20 14.77 -15.92
CA ARG A 135 13.88 15.46 -14.66
C ARG A 135 13.04 14.60 -13.73
N GLN A 136 12.06 13.86 -14.26
CA GLN A 136 11.22 12.96 -13.47
C GLN A 136 12.05 11.81 -12.90
N ARG A 137 12.93 11.19 -13.69
CA ARG A 137 13.86 10.14 -13.23
C ARG A 137 14.78 10.66 -12.13
N GLN A 138 15.36 11.85 -12.30
CA GLN A 138 16.22 12.48 -11.30
C GLN A 138 15.45 12.76 -10.00
N ARG A 139 14.22 13.29 -10.09
CA ARG A 139 13.35 13.48 -8.91
C ARG A 139 13.00 12.16 -8.23
N SER A 140 12.66 11.12 -8.98
CA SER A 140 12.36 9.79 -8.44
C SER A 140 13.58 9.14 -7.80
N ALA A 141 14.77 9.30 -8.39
CA ALA A 141 16.03 8.81 -7.83
C ALA A 141 16.38 9.54 -6.52
N ALA A 142 16.29 10.88 -6.51
CA ALA A 142 16.51 11.68 -5.30
C ALA A 142 15.49 11.33 -4.19
N ALA A 143 14.22 11.14 -4.53
CA ALA A 143 13.20 10.70 -3.59
C ALA A 143 13.51 9.30 -3.05
N THR A 144 13.98 8.38 -3.90
CA THR A 144 14.38 7.03 -3.48
C THR A 144 15.56 7.09 -2.50
N GLU A 145 16.57 7.91 -2.80
CA GLU A 145 17.72 8.10 -1.90
C GLU A 145 17.30 8.65 -0.54
N LEU A 146 16.45 9.69 -0.51
CA LEU A 146 15.90 10.25 0.72
C LEU A 146 15.10 9.22 1.51
N PHE A 147 14.20 8.50 0.83
CA PHE A 147 13.36 7.47 1.44
C PHE A 147 14.21 6.36 2.09
N GLN A 148 15.29 5.93 1.42
CA GLN A 148 16.18 4.88 1.91
C GLN A 148 16.98 5.28 3.16
N ARG A 149 17.04 6.57 3.51
CA ARG A 149 17.64 7.01 4.78
C ARG A 149 16.84 6.45 5.96
N ILE A 150 17.55 5.95 6.96
CA ILE A 150 17.01 5.34 8.17
C ILE A 150 17.82 5.81 9.39
N ASP A 151 17.24 5.76 10.59
CA ASP A 151 17.94 6.09 11.84
C ASP A 151 19.34 5.43 11.89
N PRO A 152 20.42 6.17 12.18
CA PRO A 152 21.77 5.61 12.17
C PRO A 152 21.96 4.39 13.08
N ARG A 153 21.16 4.24 14.15
CA ARG A 153 21.20 3.04 15.01
C ARG A 153 20.84 1.76 14.26
N LEU A 154 20.05 1.89 13.18
CA LEU A 154 19.57 0.79 12.34
C LEU A 154 20.54 0.44 11.21
N GLN A 155 21.60 1.22 10.98
CA GLN A 155 22.61 0.90 9.98
C GLN A 155 23.24 -0.47 10.26
N GLY A 156 23.30 -1.32 9.23
CA GLY A 156 23.76 -2.71 9.33
C GLY A 156 22.79 -3.66 10.05
N ILE A 157 21.62 -3.19 10.50
CA ILE A 157 20.54 -4.03 11.05
C ILE A 157 19.35 -4.08 10.10
N ALA A 158 18.97 -2.94 9.53
CA ALA A 158 17.78 -2.82 8.72
C ALA A 158 17.94 -1.76 7.62
N HIS A 159 17.17 -1.92 6.55
CA HIS A 159 17.03 -1.00 5.43
C HIS A 159 15.54 -0.78 5.12
N ARG A 160 15.19 0.15 4.24
CA ARG A 160 13.79 0.37 3.87
C ARG A 160 13.29 -0.65 2.87
N ARG A 161 12.12 -1.20 3.15
CA ARG A 161 11.40 -2.12 2.27
C ARG A 161 10.74 -1.36 1.12
N GLY A 162 10.91 -1.87 -0.10
CA GLY A 162 10.12 -1.50 -1.28
C GLY A 162 10.85 -0.55 -2.24
N PRO A 163 10.83 -0.82 -3.56
CA PRO A 163 11.52 0.00 -4.54
C PRO A 163 10.72 1.25 -4.97
N THR A 164 9.42 1.29 -4.71
CA THR A 164 8.54 2.33 -5.27
C THR A 164 8.17 3.38 -4.22
N VAL A 165 8.78 4.57 -4.35
CA VAL A 165 8.39 5.74 -3.56
C VAL A 165 7.21 6.44 -4.23
N ASN A 166 6.09 6.55 -3.53
CA ASN A 166 4.98 7.42 -3.94
C ASN A 166 5.08 8.77 -3.19
N PRO A 167 5.63 9.83 -3.81
CA PRO A 167 5.81 11.12 -3.14
C PRO A 167 4.48 11.83 -2.81
N ASP A 168 3.35 11.37 -3.33
CA ASP A 168 2.03 11.94 -3.01
C ASP A 168 1.41 11.28 -1.77
N ALA A 169 1.88 10.08 -1.38
CA ALA A 169 1.41 9.40 -0.19
C ALA A 169 1.92 10.11 1.08
N PRO A 170 1.04 10.50 2.04
CA PRO A 170 1.45 11.23 3.25
C PRO A 170 2.58 10.58 4.05
N VAL A 171 2.55 9.25 4.18
CA VAL A 171 3.58 8.48 4.90
C VAL A 171 4.93 8.57 4.19
N HIS A 172 4.96 8.46 2.87
CA HIS A 172 6.20 8.58 2.12
C HIS A 172 6.75 10.00 2.22
N ARG A 173 5.90 11.04 2.12
CA ARG A 173 6.34 12.43 2.32
C ARG A 173 7.02 12.65 3.66
N ALA A 174 6.51 12.04 4.73
CA ALA A 174 7.14 12.14 6.05
C ALA A 174 8.56 11.53 6.06
N PHE A 175 8.78 10.45 5.31
CA PHE A 175 10.10 9.82 5.15
C PHE A 175 11.02 10.52 4.13
N LEU A 176 10.45 11.35 3.25
CA LEU A 176 11.20 12.18 2.30
C LEU A 176 11.63 13.53 2.88
N ALA A 177 11.03 13.94 3.99
CA ALA A 177 11.37 15.18 4.68
C ALA A 177 12.76 15.09 5.33
N ASP A 178 13.32 16.26 5.62
CA ASP A 178 14.63 16.35 6.26
C ASP A 178 14.64 15.64 7.63
N ARG A 179 15.75 14.96 7.86
CA ARG A 179 16.11 14.35 9.14
C ARG A 179 16.80 15.38 10.02
N ASP A 180 16.82 15.17 11.33
CA ASP A 180 17.58 16.01 12.25
C ASP A 180 19.09 15.85 12.04
N ASP A 181 19.89 16.62 12.78
CA ASP A 181 21.36 16.62 12.70
C ASP A 181 21.95 15.24 13.08
N GLU A 182 21.20 14.42 13.82
CA GLU A 182 21.53 13.04 14.15
C GLU A 182 21.02 12.01 13.13
N GLY A 183 20.43 12.43 12.01
CA GLY A 183 19.91 11.53 10.96
C GLY A 183 18.62 10.80 11.36
N ARG A 184 17.87 11.28 12.34
CA ARG A 184 16.58 10.70 12.78
C ARG A 184 15.43 11.45 12.13
N LEU A 185 14.25 10.84 12.14
CA LEU A 185 13.05 11.54 11.69
C LEU A 185 12.81 12.79 12.54
N SER A 186 12.57 13.92 11.88
CA SER A 186 12.19 15.14 12.57
C SER A 186 10.87 14.96 13.34
N PRO A 187 10.63 15.73 14.42
CA PRO A 187 9.36 15.69 15.14
C PRO A 187 8.13 15.92 14.24
N ALA A 188 8.26 16.76 13.20
CA ALA A 188 7.19 17.02 12.23
C ALA A 188 6.88 15.79 11.34
N SER A 189 7.93 15.05 10.92
CA SER A 189 7.76 13.78 10.20
C SER A 189 7.07 12.74 11.07
N VAL A 190 7.50 12.60 12.33
CA VAL A 190 6.88 11.69 13.29
C VAL A 190 5.40 12.03 13.49
N ALA A 191 5.09 13.31 13.73
CA ALA A 191 3.71 13.77 13.87
C ALA A 191 2.85 13.50 12.62
N THR A 192 3.42 13.60 11.41
CA THR A 192 2.72 13.28 10.16
C THR A 192 2.38 11.79 10.07
N ILE A 193 3.31 10.91 10.46
CA ILE A 193 3.09 9.46 10.49
C ILE A 193 2.07 9.11 11.56
N GLU A 194 2.18 9.70 12.75
CA GLU A 194 1.23 9.55 13.85
C GLU A 194 -0.18 9.98 13.43
N ASN A 195 -0.34 11.13 12.79
CA ASN A 195 -1.63 11.60 12.28
C ASN A 195 -2.23 10.63 11.27
N ARG A 196 -1.43 10.06 10.35
CA ARG A 196 -1.92 9.03 9.43
C ARG A 196 -2.34 7.77 10.18
N ASN A 197 -1.56 7.33 11.16
CA ASN A 197 -1.91 6.17 11.98
C ASN A 197 -3.21 6.41 12.77
N GLY A 198 -3.45 7.65 13.24
CA GLY A 198 -4.71 8.07 13.85
C GLY A 198 -5.89 8.03 12.87
N GLN A 199 -5.71 8.46 11.62
CA GLN A 199 -6.73 8.28 10.57
C GLN A 199 -7.01 6.81 10.30
N THR A 200 -5.97 5.98 10.24
CA THR A 200 -6.13 4.52 10.11
C THR A 200 -6.88 3.91 11.30
N LEU A 201 -6.66 4.39 12.53
CA LEU A 201 -7.48 4.00 13.67
C LEU A 201 -8.95 4.40 13.46
N ALA A 202 -9.23 5.63 13.02
CA ALA A 202 -10.59 6.07 12.75
C ALA A 202 -11.28 5.20 11.67
N GLU A 203 -10.61 4.94 10.55
CA GLU A 203 -11.08 4.03 9.48
C GLU A 203 -11.39 2.62 10.02
N ARG A 204 -10.55 2.11 10.92
CA ARG A 204 -10.77 0.80 11.56
C ARG A 204 -11.94 0.80 12.52
N LEU A 205 -12.11 1.85 13.31
CA LEU A 205 -13.25 1.99 14.23
C LEU A 205 -14.57 2.13 13.47
N ASP A 206 -14.55 2.81 12.33
CA ASP A 206 -15.69 2.90 11.40
C ASP A 206 -16.04 1.51 10.84
N THR A 207 -15.04 0.78 10.32
CA THR A 207 -15.20 -0.61 9.86
C THR A 207 -15.76 -1.51 10.97
N LEU A 208 -15.24 -1.40 12.20
CA LEU A 208 -15.75 -2.13 13.36
C LEU A 208 -17.19 -1.72 13.75
N GLY A 209 -17.62 -0.50 13.43
CA GLY A 209 -19.02 -0.08 13.57
C GLY A 209 -19.98 -0.78 12.60
N HIS A 210 -19.44 -1.29 11.49
CA HIS A 210 -20.17 -2.12 10.52
C HIS A 210 -20.01 -3.62 10.75
N ALA A 211 -19.15 -4.02 11.71
CA ALA A 211 -19.01 -5.42 12.12
C ALA A 211 -20.29 -5.92 12.81
N GLY A 212 -20.53 -7.22 12.70
CA GLY A 212 -21.79 -7.80 13.12
C GLY A 212 -22.06 -9.19 12.57
N ILE A 213 -23.29 -9.66 12.77
CA ILE A 213 -23.81 -10.91 12.28
C ILE A 213 -24.98 -10.63 11.34
N GLU A 214 -24.85 -11.10 10.11
CA GLU A 214 -25.90 -11.18 9.11
C GLU A 214 -26.35 -12.63 9.02
N ARG A 215 -27.55 -12.93 9.52
CA ARG A 215 -28.09 -14.29 9.58
C ARG A 215 -29.12 -14.49 8.49
N ASP A 216 -29.07 -15.64 7.81
CA ASP A 216 -30.14 -16.10 6.94
C ASP A 216 -31.46 -16.19 7.72
N PRO A 217 -32.53 -15.48 7.31
CA PRO A 217 -33.79 -15.43 8.03
C PRO A 217 -34.46 -16.80 8.26
N SER A 218 -34.08 -17.83 7.50
CA SER A 218 -34.62 -19.18 7.64
C SER A 218 -34.00 -19.98 8.79
N MET A 219 -32.81 -19.59 9.26
CA MET A 219 -32.14 -20.31 10.35
C MET A 219 -32.80 -20.00 11.69
N THR A 220 -32.85 -20.99 12.57
CA THR A 220 -33.20 -20.90 14.00
C THR A 220 -31.95 -20.66 14.87
N ASP A 221 -32.14 -20.24 16.12
CA ASP A 221 -31.01 -20.02 17.05
C ASP A 221 -30.25 -21.32 17.35
N THR A 222 -30.97 -22.44 17.33
CA THR A 222 -30.39 -23.79 17.45
C THR A 222 -29.51 -24.11 16.26
N GLU A 223 -29.99 -23.91 15.03
CA GLU A 223 -29.19 -24.13 13.82
C GLU A 223 -27.96 -23.22 13.77
N VAL A 224 -28.08 -21.95 14.18
CA VAL A 224 -26.94 -21.04 14.29
C VAL A 224 -25.92 -21.54 15.31
N ARG A 225 -26.37 -22.04 16.47
CA ARG A 225 -25.49 -22.60 17.50
C ARG A 225 -24.78 -23.86 17.02
N ASP A 226 -25.52 -24.77 16.38
CA ASP A 226 -24.99 -26.02 15.84
C ASP A 226 -23.97 -25.75 14.73
N LEU A 227 -24.29 -24.81 13.83
CA LEU A 227 -23.37 -24.35 12.80
C LEU A 227 -22.09 -23.78 13.42
N ALA A 228 -22.17 -22.86 14.37
CA ALA A 228 -20.97 -22.32 15.03
C ALA A 228 -20.15 -23.38 15.77
N GLY A 229 -20.81 -24.40 16.33
CA GLY A 229 -20.16 -25.56 16.97
C GLY A 229 -19.43 -26.47 15.98
N SER A 230 -19.90 -26.57 14.73
CA SER A 230 -19.19 -27.30 13.66
C SER A 230 -17.87 -26.67 13.24
N TYR A 231 -17.67 -25.37 13.54
CA TYR A 231 -16.42 -24.65 13.37
C TYR A 231 -15.70 -24.55 14.72
N ALA A 232 -15.43 -25.67 15.38
CA ALA A 232 -14.64 -25.70 16.60
C ALA A 232 -13.14 -25.56 16.26
N ASN A 233 -12.45 -24.69 16.97
CA ASN A 233 -11.00 -24.63 16.92
C ASN A 233 -10.43 -25.95 17.48
N PRO A 234 -9.54 -26.65 16.76
CA PRO A 234 -9.08 -27.97 17.15
C PRO A 234 -8.21 -27.97 18.42
N VAL A 235 -7.64 -26.81 18.81
CA VAL A 235 -6.80 -26.68 19.99
C VAL A 235 -7.64 -26.34 21.22
N THR A 236 -8.59 -25.41 21.08
CA THR A 236 -9.36 -24.90 22.23
C THR A 236 -10.67 -25.63 22.46
N GLY A 237 -11.19 -26.31 21.44
CA GLY A 237 -12.55 -26.85 21.42
C GLY A 237 -13.66 -25.79 21.41
N THR A 238 -13.32 -24.50 21.43
CA THR A 238 -14.28 -23.40 21.35
C THR A 238 -14.56 -23.04 19.89
N SER A 239 -15.72 -22.42 19.62
CA SER A 239 -16.03 -21.96 18.27
C SER A 239 -14.96 -20.99 17.75
N GLU A 240 -14.61 -21.11 16.48
CA GLU A 240 -13.78 -20.15 15.75
C GLU A 240 -14.48 -18.80 15.56
N TYR A 241 -15.79 -18.74 15.85
CA TYR A 241 -16.65 -17.56 15.74
C TYR A 241 -17.28 -17.20 17.09
N PRO A 242 -16.48 -16.81 18.10
CA PRO A 242 -16.99 -16.47 19.42
C PRO A 242 -18.06 -15.36 19.37
N GLU A 243 -18.02 -14.49 18.36
CA GLU A 243 -19.04 -13.47 18.11
C GLU A 243 -20.48 -14.02 18.04
N VAL A 244 -20.66 -15.26 17.55
CA VAL A 244 -21.97 -15.92 17.46
C VAL A 244 -22.59 -16.12 18.84
N ALA A 245 -21.78 -16.42 19.86
CA ALA A 245 -22.29 -16.56 21.22
C ALA A 245 -22.83 -15.23 21.77
N SER A 246 -22.15 -14.12 21.48
CA SER A 246 -22.63 -12.78 21.87
C SER A 246 -23.91 -12.42 21.15
N TYR A 247 -24.02 -12.74 19.85
CA TYR A 247 -25.26 -12.53 19.09
C TYR A 247 -26.43 -13.38 19.61
N LEU A 248 -26.22 -14.66 19.89
CA LEU A 248 -27.25 -15.55 20.43
C LEU A 248 -27.73 -15.18 21.83
N ALA A 249 -26.93 -14.42 22.60
CA ALA A 249 -27.28 -14.04 23.96
C ALA A 249 -28.35 -12.93 24.04
N ASP A 250 -28.39 -12.00 23.08
CA ASP A 250 -29.31 -10.85 23.13
C ASP A 250 -29.94 -10.47 21.77
N GLY A 251 -29.58 -11.16 20.68
CA GLY A 251 -30.12 -10.93 19.34
C GLY A 251 -29.62 -9.67 18.63
N VAL A 252 -28.63 -8.95 19.16
CA VAL A 252 -28.15 -7.68 18.57
C VAL A 252 -27.19 -7.95 17.40
N PRO A 253 -27.57 -7.65 16.14
CA PRO A 253 -26.79 -8.09 14.97
C PRO A 253 -25.59 -7.19 14.65
N THR A 254 -25.51 -5.97 15.17
CA THR A 254 -24.44 -5.02 14.84
C THR A 254 -23.81 -4.42 16.07
N ALA A 255 -22.55 -4.01 15.96
CA ALA A 255 -21.87 -3.29 17.03
C ALA A 255 -22.50 -1.91 17.17
N ARG A 256 -23.32 -1.70 18.20
CA ARG A 256 -23.82 -0.36 18.51
C ARG A 256 -22.84 0.34 19.43
N TRP A 257 -22.09 1.32 18.91
CA TRP A 257 -21.14 2.09 19.73
C TRP A 257 -21.81 2.93 20.84
N ASN A 258 -23.14 3.06 20.84
CA ASN A 258 -23.87 3.83 21.85
C ASN A 258 -24.19 3.05 23.13
N THR A 259 -23.93 1.74 23.20
CA THR A 259 -24.09 0.91 24.43
C THR A 259 -22.77 0.68 25.16
N VAL A 260 -21.74 1.43 24.79
CA VAL A 260 -20.37 1.22 25.25
C VAL A 260 -20.16 1.82 26.62
N SER A 261 -19.61 1.02 27.53
CA SER A 261 -19.15 1.48 28.84
C SER A 261 -17.69 1.91 28.77
N VAL A 262 -17.32 2.91 29.56
CA VAL A 262 -15.93 3.23 29.87
C VAL A 262 -15.65 2.77 31.28
N ARG A 263 -14.71 1.83 31.43
CA ARG A 263 -14.23 1.35 32.72
C ARG A 263 -12.77 1.74 32.88
N THR A 264 -12.43 2.37 33.99
CA THR A 264 -11.04 2.63 34.34
C THR A 264 -10.48 1.41 35.06
N MET A 265 -9.43 0.81 34.50
CA MET A 265 -8.59 -0.14 35.21
C MET A 265 -7.53 0.65 35.96
N ASP A 266 -7.60 0.63 37.29
CA ASP A 266 -6.63 1.33 38.13
C ASP A 266 -5.30 0.59 38.12
N VAL A 267 -4.29 1.25 37.56
CA VAL A 267 -2.92 0.77 37.45
C VAL A 267 -2.04 1.84 38.08
N PRO A 268 -1.27 1.52 39.14
CA PRO A 268 -0.38 2.48 39.78
C PRO A 268 0.52 3.19 38.76
N GLY A 269 0.39 4.51 38.69
CA GLY A 269 1.13 5.40 37.79
C GLY A 269 0.32 6.00 36.65
N ALA A 270 -0.66 5.28 36.07
CA ALA A 270 -1.50 5.82 35.01
C ALA A 270 -2.78 5.00 34.79
N PRO A 271 -3.94 5.64 34.49
CA PRO A 271 -5.17 4.92 34.22
C PRO A 271 -5.11 4.20 32.87
N ILE A 272 -5.72 3.01 32.81
CA ILE A 272 -6.06 2.35 31.54
C ILE A 272 -7.57 2.48 31.33
N PHE A 273 -7.97 3.14 30.24
CA PHE A 273 -9.38 3.32 29.89
C PHE A 273 -9.85 2.18 28.99
N VAL A 274 -10.71 1.32 29.52
CA VAL A 274 -11.27 0.18 28.79
C VAL A 274 -12.67 0.52 28.30
N ILE A 275 -12.80 0.56 26.98
CA ILE A 275 -14.01 0.95 26.26
C ILE A 275 -14.60 -0.30 25.62
N GLY A 276 -15.77 -0.75 26.05
CA GLY A 276 -16.42 -1.94 25.46
C GLY A 276 -17.89 -2.10 25.83
N ASP A 277 -18.57 -2.95 25.08
CA ASP A 277 -19.98 -3.31 25.31
C ASP A 277 -20.07 -4.35 26.42
N THR A 278 -20.65 -4.00 27.57
CA THR A 278 -20.79 -4.94 28.70
C THR A 278 -21.83 -6.03 28.47
N ALA A 279 -22.69 -5.89 27.46
CA ALA A 279 -23.62 -6.95 27.05
C ALA A 279 -22.92 -8.05 26.22
N ASP A 280 -21.69 -7.79 25.74
CA ASP A 280 -20.89 -8.81 25.10
C ASP A 280 -20.51 -9.92 26.09
N GLN A 281 -20.89 -11.16 25.75
CA GLN A 281 -20.57 -12.37 26.53
C GLN A 281 -19.06 -12.56 26.73
N HIS A 282 -18.23 -12.01 25.83
CA HIS A 282 -16.76 -12.10 25.91
C HIS A 282 -16.11 -10.86 26.52
N TYR A 283 -16.88 -9.86 27.00
CA TYR A 283 -16.31 -8.65 27.61
C TYR A 283 -15.50 -8.99 28.85
N ALA A 284 -16.11 -9.66 29.83
CA ALA A 284 -15.45 -9.95 31.11
C ALA A 284 -14.21 -10.85 30.94
N PRO A 285 -14.25 -11.97 30.17
CA PRO A 285 -13.05 -12.76 29.92
C PRO A 285 -11.92 -11.97 29.25
N ARG A 286 -12.22 -11.12 28.26
CA ARG A 286 -11.20 -10.26 27.60
C ARG A 286 -10.64 -9.20 28.53
N TYR A 287 -11.48 -8.61 29.39
CA TYR A 287 -11.04 -7.68 30.42
C TYR A 287 -10.05 -8.35 31.39
N GLU A 288 -10.31 -9.60 31.79
CA GLU A 288 -9.40 -10.35 32.66
C GLU A 288 -8.07 -10.69 31.98
N LEU A 289 -8.07 -11.03 30.68
CA LEU A 289 -6.83 -11.20 29.91
C LEU A 289 -5.99 -9.92 29.89
N LEU A 290 -6.63 -8.77 29.64
CA LEU A 290 -5.96 -7.47 29.68
C LEU A 290 -5.37 -7.21 31.07
N ARG A 291 -6.15 -7.44 32.13
CA ARG A 291 -5.71 -7.25 33.52
C ARG A 291 -4.50 -8.12 33.84
N GLU A 292 -4.50 -9.38 33.42
CA GLU A 292 -3.37 -10.29 33.61
C GLU A 292 -2.14 -9.84 32.81
N ALA A 293 -2.30 -9.43 31.56
CA ALA A 293 -1.21 -8.92 30.72
C ALA A 293 -0.55 -7.67 31.32
N VAL A 294 -1.35 -6.72 31.78
CA VAL A 294 -0.90 -5.53 32.51
C VAL A 294 -0.14 -5.94 33.79
N GLY A 295 -0.68 -6.90 34.54
CA GLY A 295 -0.01 -7.45 35.72
C GLY A 295 1.37 -8.03 35.40
N ARG A 296 1.50 -8.78 34.30
CA ARG A 296 2.78 -9.37 33.86
C ARG A 296 3.80 -8.32 33.44
N VAL A 297 3.39 -7.35 32.62
CA VAL A 297 4.26 -6.24 32.18
C VAL A 297 4.81 -5.48 33.40
N ARG A 298 3.96 -5.22 34.40
CA ARG A 298 4.38 -4.56 35.64
C ARG A 298 5.27 -5.43 36.52
N ALA A 299 4.97 -6.72 36.64
CA ALA A 299 5.81 -7.67 37.38
C ALA A 299 7.23 -7.76 36.77
N ALA A 300 7.36 -7.51 35.47
CA ALA A 300 8.65 -7.42 34.78
C ALA A 300 9.35 -6.05 34.91
N GLY A 301 8.79 -5.12 35.71
CA GLY A 301 9.41 -3.83 36.03
C GLY A 301 9.12 -2.71 35.02
N PHE A 302 8.20 -2.93 34.08
CA PHE A 302 7.82 -1.89 33.12
C PHE A 302 6.68 -1.04 33.67
N GLU A 303 6.76 0.26 33.42
CA GLU A 303 5.65 1.17 33.63
C GLU A 303 4.78 1.25 32.38
N ILE A 304 3.46 1.26 32.58
CA ILE A 304 2.48 1.41 31.50
C ILE A 304 1.91 2.82 31.63
N PRO A 305 2.21 3.74 30.69
CA PRO A 305 1.57 5.05 30.63
C PRO A 305 0.07 4.95 30.37
N GLU A 306 -0.62 6.09 30.38
CA GLU A 306 -2.03 6.16 30.02
C GLU A 306 -2.29 5.48 28.67
N LEU A 307 -3.29 4.60 28.66
CA LEU A 307 -3.60 3.75 27.52
C LEU A 307 -5.11 3.63 27.35
N THR A 308 -5.57 3.74 26.10
CA THR A 308 -6.95 3.39 25.73
C THR A 308 -6.98 1.98 25.18
N VAL A 309 -7.90 1.17 25.67
CA VAL A 309 -8.15 -0.19 25.19
C VAL A 309 -9.60 -0.32 24.75
N ARG A 310 -9.83 -0.83 23.54
CA ARG A 310 -11.17 -1.06 23.01
C ARG A 310 -11.43 -2.55 22.89
N LEU A 311 -12.55 -2.98 23.45
CA LEU A 311 -13.09 -4.34 23.37
C LEU A 311 -14.31 -4.32 22.44
N PRO A 312 -14.15 -4.18 21.10
CA PRO A 312 -15.29 -4.24 20.20
C PRO A 312 -16.01 -5.58 20.37
N ARG A 313 -17.33 -5.55 20.41
CA ARG A 313 -18.17 -6.75 20.51
C ARG A 313 -17.97 -7.68 19.31
N TYR A 314 -17.97 -7.08 18.11
CA TYR A 314 -17.73 -7.78 16.85
C TYR A 314 -16.42 -7.31 16.24
N SER A 315 -15.56 -8.25 15.89
CA SER A 315 -14.24 -7.96 15.30
C SER A 315 -14.21 -8.07 13.78
N ARG A 316 -15.33 -8.49 13.19
CA ARG A 316 -15.54 -8.80 11.77
C ARG A 316 -17.03 -8.91 11.47
N LYS A 317 -17.38 -8.83 10.19
CA LYS A 317 -18.72 -9.15 9.70
C LYS A 317 -18.82 -10.66 9.42
N LEU A 318 -19.76 -11.34 10.06
CA LEU A 318 -20.09 -12.74 9.84
C LEU A 318 -21.40 -12.85 9.07
N ILE A 319 -21.40 -13.66 8.01
CA ILE A 319 -22.60 -14.00 7.24
C ILE A 319 -22.90 -15.46 7.51
N LEU A 320 -24.02 -15.74 8.19
CA LEU A 320 -24.46 -17.07 8.56
C LEU A 320 -25.48 -17.57 7.54
N ALA A 321 -25.14 -18.64 6.86
CA ALA A 321 -26.02 -19.39 5.97
C ALA A 321 -26.20 -20.82 6.52
N PRO A 322 -27.24 -21.58 6.12
CA PRO A 322 -27.57 -22.88 6.72
C PRO A 322 -26.41 -23.88 6.82
N ASP A 323 -25.46 -23.84 5.89
CA ASP A 323 -24.34 -24.78 5.78
C ASP A 323 -22.97 -24.13 6.03
N ARG A 324 -22.87 -22.81 6.22
CA ARG A 324 -21.58 -22.12 6.32
C ARG A 324 -21.59 -20.79 7.03
N ILE A 325 -20.43 -20.44 7.59
CA ILE A 325 -20.12 -19.11 8.10
C ILE A 325 -19.10 -18.46 7.17
N THR A 326 -19.45 -17.30 6.60
CA THR A 326 -18.54 -16.53 5.74
C THR A 326 -18.09 -15.27 6.47
N VAL A 327 -16.80 -14.94 6.38
CA VAL A 327 -16.24 -13.68 6.90
C VAL A 327 -16.29 -12.63 5.79
N GLY A 328 -17.11 -11.60 5.96
CA GLY A 328 -17.36 -10.58 4.93
C GLY A 328 -16.28 -9.49 4.84
N GLU A 329 -15.75 -9.04 5.98
CA GLU A 329 -14.70 -8.02 6.06
C GLU A 329 -13.51 -8.51 6.89
N LYS A 330 -12.35 -7.85 6.70
CA LYS A 330 -11.07 -8.26 7.29
C LYS A 330 -11.19 -8.50 8.80
N ILE A 331 -10.62 -9.62 9.24
CA ILE A 331 -10.53 -10.00 10.66
C ILE A 331 -9.57 -9.03 11.36
N PHE A 332 -10.07 -8.29 12.35
CA PHE A 332 -9.19 -7.61 13.29
C PHE A 332 -8.76 -8.59 14.37
N ARG A 333 -7.45 -8.76 14.52
CA ARG A 333 -6.85 -9.43 15.67
C ARG A 333 -6.65 -8.41 16.80
N ASN A 334 -6.04 -8.88 17.88
CA ASN A 334 -5.40 -7.97 18.81
C ASN A 334 -4.40 -7.09 18.05
N GLU A 335 -4.47 -5.79 18.25
CA GLU A 335 -3.61 -4.87 17.51
C GLU A 335 -3.44 -3.55 18.24
N TYR A 336 -2.20 -3.09 18.31
CA TYR A 336 -1.85 -1.72 18.64
C TYR A 336 -1.98 -0.81 17.41
N VAL A 337 -2.82 0.23 17.54
CA VAL A 337 -2.95 1.29 16.53
C VAL A 337 -3.01 2.64 17.24
N HIS A 338 -1.95 3.46 17.06
CA HIS A 338 -1.88 4.87 17.47
C HIS A 338 -2.41 5.14 18.89
N GLY A 339 -1.71 4.61 19.90
CA GLY A 339 -2.06 4.82 21.31
C GLY A 339 -3.31 4.07 21.80
N THR A 340 -3.93 3.27 20.93
CA THR A 340 -5.08 2.43 21.27
C THR A 340 -4.75 0.96 21.05
N LEU A 341 -5.10 0.10 22.01
CA LEU A 341 -5.16 -1.35 21.80
C LEU A 341 -6.57 -1.74 21.38
N LEU A 342 -6.69 -2.50 20.29
CA LEU A 342 -7.93 -3.14 19.88
C LEU A 342 -7.85 -4.61 20.27
N LEU A 343 -8.80 -5.09 21.07
CA LEU A 343 -8.83 -6.48 21.55
C LEU A 343 -10.01 -7.19 20.93
N SER A 344 -9.73 -8.13 20.04
CA SER A 344 -10.75 -8.81 19.26
C SER A 344 -11.44 -9.93 20.04
N ALA A 345 -12.74 -10.13 19.82
CA ALA A 345 -13.45 -11.32 20.31
C ALA A 345 -12.87 -12.60 19.69
N HIS A 346 -12.47 -12.56 18.41
CA HIS A 346 -11.83 -13.68 17.72
C HIS A 346 -10.53 -14.11 18.40
N ALA A 347 -9.73 -13.17 18.93
CA ALA A 347 -8.47 -13.51 19.60
C ALA A 347 -8.66 -14.22 20.95
N TYR A 348 -9.85 -14.11 21.55
CA TYR A 348 -10.20 -14.86 22.77
C TYR A 348 -10.55 -16.32 22.47
N GLY A 349 -11.44 -16.57 21.49
CA GLY A 349 -11.90 -17.93 21.15
C GLY A 349 -10.99 -18.71 20.20
N THR A 350 -10.09 -18.02 19.50
CA THR A 350 -9.24 -18.56 18.43
C THR A 350 -7.85 -17.94 18.50
N PRO A 351 -7.08 -18.27 19.55
CA PRO A 351 -5.72 -17.76 19.71
C PRO A 351 -4.83 -18.08 18.48
N LEU A 352 -5.03 -19.26 17.87
CA LEU A 352 -4.18 -19.75 16.79
C LEU A 352 -5.00 -20.01 15.52
N PRO A 353 -4.72 -19.35 14.38
CA PRO A 353 -5.12 -19.91 13.08
C PRO A 353 -4.40 -21.25 12.86
N ALA A 354 -5.03 -22.19 12.17
CA ALA A 354 -4.51 -23.54 11.96
C ALA A 354 -3.11 -23.61 11.30
N TYR A 355 -2.65 -22.55 10.62
CA TYR A 355 -1.28 -22.50 10.09
C TYR A 355 -0.23 -22.08 11.14
N LEU A 356 -0.63 -21.34 12.19
CA LEU A 356 0.26 -20.98 13.30
C LEU A 356 0.29 -22.07 14.38
N SER A 357 -0.69 -22.97 14.47
CA SER A 357 -0.63 -24.06 15.46
C SER A 357 0.59 -24.96 15.25
N THR A 358 0.95 -25.26 13.99
CA THR A 358 2.16 -26.05 13.68
C THR A 358 3.48 -25.30 13.92
N GLN A 359 3.46 -23.95 13.96
CA GLN A 359 4.64 -23.13 14.28
C GLN A 359 4.77 -22.91 15.79
N LEU A 360 3.66 -22.64 16.49
CA LEU A 360 3.63 -22.49 17.94
C LEU A 360 3.80 -23.81 18.70
N ASP A 361 3.54 -24.96 18.08
CA ASP A 361 3.95 -26.26 18.62
C ASP A 361 5.48 -26.38 18.84
N ARG A 362 6.30 -25.48 18.29
CA ARG A 362 7.73 -25.40 18.65
C ARG A 362 8.05 -24.26 19.63
N GLU A 363 7.27 -23.18 19.59
CA GLU A 363 7.57 -21.94 20.31
C GLU A 363 6.88 -21.86 21.69
N VAL A 364 5.69 -22.46 21.84
CA VAL A 364 4.89 -22.51 23.08
C VAL A 364 4.96 -23.87 23.79
N ASN A 365 5.31 -24.98 23.15
CA ASN A 365 5.58 -26.26 23.84
C ASN A 365 6.79 -26.21 24.81
N ALA A 366 7.53 -25.09 24.88
CA ALA A 366 8.51 -24.81 25.93
C ALA A 366 7.88 -24.20 27.21
N VAL A 367 6.62 -23.78 27.15
CA VAL A 367 5.78 -23.33 28.26
C VAL A 367 4.83 -24.47 28.59
N ARG A 368 4.69 -24.81 29.87
CA ARG A 368 4.08 -26.07 30.32
C ARG A 368 2.66 -26.32 29.73
N PRO A 369 2.33 -27.58 29.34
CA PRO A 369 1.10 -27.93 28.60
C PRO A 369 -0.24 -27.61 29.25
N GLU A 370 -0.27 -27.40 30.57
CA GLU A 370 -1.52 -27.26 31.33
C GLU A 370 -2.04 -25.81 31.48
N HIS A 371 -1.37 -24.82 30.87
CA HIS A 371 -1.74 -23.39 30.94
C HIS A 371 -1.92 -22.68 29.57
N GLU A 372 -1.90 -23.41 28.46
CA GLU A 372 -1.56 -22.87 27.12
C GLU A 372 -2.55 -21.85 26.52
N LEU A 373 -3.85 -21.99 26.73
CA LEU A 373 -4.85 -21.13 26.06
C LEU A 373 -4.99 -19.73 26.69
N LYS A 374 -5.07 -19.67 28.02
CA LYS A 374 -5.04 -18.38 28.74
C LYS A 374 -3.69 -17.69 28.51
N THR A 375 -2.60 -18.47 28.49
CA THR A 375 -1.26 -17.94 28.23
C THR A 375 -1.18 -17.28 26.87
N PHE A 376 -1.81 -17.82 25.81
CA PHE A 376 -1.78 -17.17 24.51
C PHE A 376 -2.51 -15.82 24.49
N GLY A 377 -3.75 -15.77 25.00
CA GLY A 377 -4.51 -14.50 25.01
C GLY A 377 -3.77 -13.40 25.76
N VAL A 378 -3.16 -13.75 26.90
CA VAL A 378 -2.31 -12.85 27.67
C VAL A 378 -1.01 -12.51 26.94
N ALA A 379 -0.35 -13.47 26.30
CA ALA A 379 0.89 -13.26 25.55
C ALA A 379 0.70 -12.31 24.37
N SER A 380 -0.37 -12.50 23.59
CA SER A 380 -0.74 -11.58 22.52
C SER A 380 -1.01 -10.17 23.06
N MET A 381 -1.63 -10.03 24.23
CA MET A 381 -1.80 -8.72 24.86
C MET A 381 -0.48 -8.08 25.28
N VAL A 382 0.43 -8.86 25.86
CA VAL A 382 1.77 -8.39 26.21
C VAL A 382 2.55 -7.97 24.96
N HIS A 383 2.44 -8.70 23.85
CA HIS A 383 3.04 -8.35 22.56
C HIS A 383 2.56 -6.95 22.11
N GLU A 384 1.25 -6.72 22.07
CA GLU A 384 0.70 -5.42 21.64
C GLU A 384 1.05 -4.28 22.63
N LEU A 385 1.12 -4.57 23.93
CA LEU A 385 1.66 -3.63 24.93
C LEU A 385 3.14 -3.30 24.67
N GLY A 386 3.91 -4.26 24.14
CA GLY A 386 5.28 -4.05 23.68
C GLY A 386 5.37 -3.03 22.55
N HIS A 387 4.49 -3.12 21.55
CA HIS A 387 4.37 -2.10 20.49
C HIS A 387 4.02 -0.72 21.06
N PHE A 388 3.05 -0.66 21.97
CA PHE A 388 2.65 0.57 22.63
C PHE A 388 3.82 1.22 23.38
N LEU A 389 4.52 0.47 24.23
CA LEU A 389 5.64 1.00 25.01
C LEU A 389 6.82 1.41 24.12
N HIS A 390 7.10 0.65 23.06
CA HIS A 390 8.13 1.01 22.10
C HIS A 390 7.80 2.35 21.41
N HIS A 391 6.57 2.51 20.93
CA HIS A 391 6.11 3.78 20.37
C HIS A 391 6.23 4.93 21.37
N ARG A 392 5.81 4.73 22.63
CA ARG A 392 5.88 5.77 23.67
C ARG A 392 7.30 6.17 24.03
N GLN A 393 8.24 5.23 24.06
CA GLN A 393 9.63 5.49 24.40
C GLN A 393 10.44 6.09 23.26
N SER A 394 10.22 5.64 22.02
CA SER A 394 11.02 6.02 20.85
C SER A 394 10.15 6.17 19.59
N PRO A 395 9.27 7.17 19.51
CA PRO A 395 8.28 7.28 18.42
C PRO A 395 8.93 7.39 17.03
N GLY A 396 10.05 8.12 16.91
CA GLY A 396 10.80 8.21 15.66
C GLY A 396 11.42 6.88 15.20
N LEU A 397 11.96 6.09 16.13
CA LEU A 397 12.53 4.79 15.81
C LEU A 397 11.43 3.77 15.48
N PHE A 398 10.34 3.78 16.25
CA PHE A 398 9.15 2.97 15.99
C PHE A 398 8.60 3.25 14.57
N ALA A 399 8.52 4.52 14.18
CA ALA A 399 8.10 4.92 12.84
C ALA A 399 9.10 4.47 11.74
N ASP A 400 10.40 4.56 11.99
CA ASP A 400 11.42 4.07 11.06
C ASP A 400 11.30 2.55 10.81
N LEU A 401 10.91 1.78 11.83
CA LEU A 401 10.76 0.33 11.72
C LEU A 401 9.49 -0.12 10.98
N GLN A 402 8.48 0.74 10.82
CA GLN A 402 7.22 0.39 10.14
C GLN A 402 7.40 -0.04 8.67
N LEU A 403 8.40 0.53 7.99
CA LEU A 403 8.75 0.21 6.59
C LEU A 403 10.15 -0.37 6.48
N ALA A 404 10.68 -0.96 7.56
CA ALA A 404 12.01 -1.56 7.57
C ALA A 404 11.96 -3.05 7.20
N ALA A 405 13.04 -3.54 6.61
CA ALA A 405 13.36 -4.94 6.43
C ALA A 405 14.75 -5.20 7.01
N TYR A 406 15.00 -6.43 7.46
CA TYR A 406 16.27 -6.80 8.06
C TYR A 406 17.42 -6.88 7.05
N GLU A 407 18.62 -6.56 7.53
CA GLU A 407 19.86 -7.08 6.99
C GLU A 407 20.02 -8.57 7.35
N PRO A 408 20.72 -9.38 6.52
CA PRO A 408 20.78 -10.83 6.69
C PRO A 408 21.25 -11.32 8.06
N ALA A 409 22.22 -10.63 8.69
CA ALA A 409 22.73 -11.03 10.00
C ALA A 409 21.70 -10.81 11.12
N ALA A 410 21.06 -9.65 11.15
CA ALA A 410 20.04 -9.34 12.14
C ALA A 410 18.79 -10.23 11.96
N ARG A 411 18.43 -10.56 10.71
CA ARG A 411 17.35 -11.52 10.42
C ARG A 411 17.61 -12.87 11.08
N ARG A 412 18.81 -13.43 10.95
CA ARG A 412 19.17 -14.71 11.58
C ARG A 412 19.07 -14.66 13.11
N THR A 413 19.43 -13.54 13.74
CA THR A 413 19.22 -13.35 15.18
C THR A 413 17.72 -13.34 15.52
N ALA A 414 16.91 -12.62 14.73
CA ALA A 414 15.47 -12.56 14.91
C ALA A 414 14.77 -13.92 14.71
N GLU A 415 15.26 -14.75 13.78
CA GLU A 415 14.79 -16.13 13.57
C GLU A 415 14.93 -17.01 14.82
N THR A 416 15.87 -16.71 15.72
CA THR A 416 16.03 -17.46 16.99
C THR A 416 14.96 -17.11 18.04
N VAL A 417 14.25 -15.99 17.86
CA VAL A 417 13.18 -15.53 18.76
C VAL A 417 11.85 -16.16 18.37
N SER A 418 11.40 -15.92 17.14
CA SER A 418 10.21 -16.54 16.56
C SER A 418 10.17 -16.36 15.04
N HIS A 419 9.36 -17.16 14.35
CA HIS A 419 9.08 -16.92 12.94
C HIS A 419 8.47 -15.52 12.71
N TYR A 420 7.67 -15.01 13.65
CA TYR A 420 7.06 -13.69 13.51
C TYR A 420 8.09 -12.56 13.64
N ALA A 421 9.04 -12.73 14.57
CA ALA A 421 10.11 -11.77 14.82
C ALA A 421 11.02 -11.56 13.59
N GLN A 422 11.32 -12.60 12.80
CA GLN A 422 12.21 -12.48 11.62
C GLN A 422 11.61 -11.71 10.44
N GLU A 423 10.29 -11.59 10.36
CA GLU A 423 9.63 -10.97 9.21
C GLU A 423 9.73 -9.44 9.25
N ASN A 424 9.79 -8.86 10.45
CA ASN A 424 9.75 -7.42 10.63
C ASN A 424 10.48 -6.99 11.92
N PRO A 425 11.47 -6.07 11.83
CA PRO A 425 12.16 -5.49 12.98
C PRO A 425 11.27 -4.96 14.09
N ARG A 426 10.11 -4.40 13.75
CA ARG A 426 9.13 -3.90 14.72
C ARG A 426 8.51 -5.05 15.53
N GLU A 427 8.18 -6.14 14.86
CA GLU A 427 7.56 -7.32 15.50
C GLU A 427 8.55 -8.05 16.41
N PHE A 428 9.83 -8.13 16.03
CA PHE A 428 10.88 -8.64 16.93
C PHE A 428 10.95 -7.90 18.26
N VAL A 429 10.80 -6.58 18.27
CA VAL A 429 10.81 -5.82 19.52
C VAL A 429 9.64 -6.24 20.41
N ALA A 430 8.43 -6.38 19.87
CA ALA A 430 7.28 -6.83 20.63
C ALA A 430 7.42 -8.28 21.13
N GLU A 431 7.98 -9.17 20.31
CA GLU A 431 8.24 -10.57 20.66
C GLU A 431 9.27 -10.72 21.78
N VAL A 432 10.41 -10.01 21.70
CA VAL A 432 11.42 -10.02 22.77
C VAL A 432 10.89 -9.36 24.04
N PHE A 433 10.13 -8.28 23.92
CA PHE A 433 9.46 -7.66 25.06
C PHE A 433 8.53 -8.66 25.77
N MET A 434 7.73 -9.40 25.00
CA MET A 434 6.89 -10.48 25.51
C MET A 434 7.74 -11.54 26.23
N MET A 435 8.80 -12.06 25.61
CA MET A 435 9.69 -13.04 26.26
C MET A 435 10.19 -12.57 27.62
N ARG A 436 10.61 -11.30 27.74
CA ARG A 436 11.06 -10.71 29.01
C ARG A 436 9.96 -10.65 30.05
N CYS A 437 8.73 -10.28 29.67
CA CYS A 437 7.58 -10.24 30.57
C CYS A 437 7.18 -11.63 31.09
N PHE A 438 7.51 -12.69 30.35
CA PHE A 438 7.35 -14.08 30.78
C PHE A 438 8.60 -14.66 31.46
N GLY A 439 9.61 -13.83 31.77
CA GLY A 439 10.81 -14.25 32.48
C GLY A 439 11.74 -15.15 31.67
N ARG A 440 11.63 -15.17 30.33
CA ARG A 440 12.53 -15.95 29.49
C ARG A 440 13.89 -15.24 29.40
N PRO A 441 15.01 -15.94 29.62
CA PRO A 441 16.33 -15.34 29.45
C PRO A 441 16.58 -15.03 27.97
N LEU A 442 17.26 -13.92 27.71
CA LEU A 442 17.71 -13.54 26.37
C LEU A 442 19.18 -13.92 26.20
N THR A 443 19.55 -14.34 24.99
CA THR A 443 20.98 -14.40 24.62
C THR A 443 21.52 -12.98 24.48
N ASP A 444 22.85 -12.82 24.59
CA ASP A 444 23.50 -11.51 24.47
C ASP A 444 23.22 -10.86 23.10
N GLU A 445 23.18 -11.66 22.03
CA GLU A 445 22.87 -11.20 20.67
C GLU A 445 21.44 -10.66 20.56
N VAL A 446 20.45 -11.40 21.07
CA VAL A 446 19.04 -10.96 21.07
C VAL A 446 18.86 -9.71 21.92
N ALA A 447 19.46 -9.66 23.10
CA ALA A 447 19.41 -8.50 23.98
C ALA A 447 20.09 -7.27 23.35
N ALA A 448 21.22 -7.46 22.66
CA ALA A 448 21.90 -6.39 21.94
C ALA A 448 21.07 -5.86 20.77
N LEU A 449 20.49 -6.74 19.95
CA LEU A 449 19.62 -6.36 18.85
C LEU A 449 18.38 -5.62 19.35
N TYR A 450 17.73 -6.12 20.41
CA TYR A 450 16.57 -5.49 21.04
C TYR A 450 16.84 -4.05 21.47
N ARG A 451 17.95 -3.80 22.17
CA ARG A 451 18.35 -2.45 22.57
C ARG A 451 18.62 -1.54 21.38
N ARG A 452 19.29 -2.05 20.34
CA ARG A 452 19.58 -1.26 19.11
C ARG A 452 18.30 -0.89 18.35
N LEU A 453 17.31 -1.77 18.35
CA LEU A 453 15.99 -1.54 17.76
C LEU A 453 15.06 -0.68 18.63
N GLY A 454 15.53 -0.16 19.78
CA GLY A 454 14.73 0.74 20.62
C GLY A 454 13.77 0.04 21.56
N GLY A 455 14.02 -1.24 21.84
CA GLY A 455 13.19 -2.02 22.74
C GLY A 455 13.00 -1.36 24.11
N PRO A 456 11.78 -1.37 24.66
CA PRO A 456 11.53 -0.84 25.99
C PRO A 456 12.41 -1.45 27.07
N GLU A 457 12.84 -0.65 28.05
CA GLU A 457 13.59 -1.14 29.21
C GLU A 457 12.80 -0.86 30.51
N PRO A 458 12.83 -1.78 31.48
CA PRO A 458 12.19 -1.56 32.78
C PRO A 458 12.86 -0.38 33.48
N ARG A 459 12.09 0.37 34.28
CA ARG A 459 12.68 1.44 35.09
C ARG A 459 13.57 0.81 36.16
N ARG A 460 14.79 1.35 36.29
CA ARG A 460 15.75 0.94 37.32
C ARG A 460 15.46 1.62 38.64
#